data_AF-D8PGF2-F1
#
_entry.id   AF-D8PGF2-F1
#
_cell.length_a   1.000
_cell.length_b   1.000
_cell.length_c   1.000
_cell.angle_alpha   90.00
_cell.angle_beta   90.00
_cell.angle_gamma   90.00
#
_symmetry.space_group_name_H-M   'P 1'
#
loop_
_entity.id
_entity.type
_entity.pdbx_description
1 polymer ?
#
loop_
_entity_poly.entity_id
_entity_poly.type
_entity_poly.pdbx_seq_one_letter_code
_entity_poly.pdbx_strand_id
1 'polypeptide(L)'
;MRKKPSGSSAQGRRVEKSVKHIPDSQIDFFDIPEATDAELKRMRRVGRPASGMAKQLIAIRLSPKLLSQLRKMAAKQGSPINP
;
A
#
# COMPACT_ATOMS: atom_id res chain seq x y z
N MET A 1 -12.38 33.68 -8.51
CA MET A 1 -12.53 32.97 -7.21
C MET A 1 -11.89 31.59 -7.31
N ARG A 2 -10.97 31.29 -6.39
CA ARG A 2 -10.14 30.07 -6.35
C ARG A 2 -10.96 28.93 -5.73
N LYS A 3 -11.14 27.79 -6.42
CA LYS A 3 -11.68 26.57 -5.80
C LYS A 3 -10.55 25.54 -5.63
N LYS A 4 -10.35 25.12 -4.38
CA LYS A 4 -9.31 24.19 -3.93
C LYS A 4 -9.58 22.80 -4.54
N PRO A 5 -8.61 22.08 -5.11
CA PRO A 5 -8.77 20.65 -5.31
C PRO A 5 -8.71 20.00 -3.93
N SER A 6 -9.82 19.42 -3.48
CA SER A 6 -9.88 18.57 -2.29
C SER A 6 -9.01 17.34 -2.53
N GLY A 7 -7.76 17.39 -2.09
CA GLY A 7 -6.89 16.23 -2.02
C GLY A 7 -7.38 15.29 -0.93
N SER A 8 -7.92 14.15 -1.33
CA SER A 8 -8.22 13.06 -0.39
C SER A 8 -6.91 12.61 0.26
N SER A 9 -6.76 12.94 1.54
CA SER A 9 -5.68 12.50 2.42
C SER A 9 -6.03 11.14 3.03
N ALA A 10 -6.28 10.13 2.18
CA ALA A 10 -6.30 8.76 2.65
C ALA A 10 -4.86 8.24 2.60
N GLN A 11 -4.13 8.37 3.71
CA GLN A 11 -2.87 7.66 3.88
C GLN A 11 -3.17 6.16 3.72
N GLY A 12 -2.75 5.57 2.60
CA GLY A 12 -2.78 4.13 2.42
C GLY A 12 -1.97 3.49 3.54
N ARG A 13 -2.68 2.88 4.50
CA ARG A 13 -2.05 2.09 5.57
C ARG A 13 -1.14 1.05 4.91
N ARG A 14 0.08 0.94 5.41
CA ARG A 14 1.04 -0.08 4.98
C ARG A 14 0.38 -1.45 5.12
N VAL A 15 0.52 -2.29 4.10
CA VAL A 15 0.19 -3.72 4.21
C VAL A 15 0.96 -4.23 5.42
N GLU A 16 0.21 -4.63 6.46
CA GLU A 16 0.80 -5.17 7.67
C GLU A 16 1.66 -6.37 7.33
N LYS A 17 2.75 -6.54 8.10
CA LYS A 17 3.70 -7.65 7.96
C LYS A 17 2.93 -8.97 7.90
N SER A 18 3.41 -9.94 7.13
CA SER A 18 2.86 -11.31 7.09
C SER A 18 2.65 -11.82 8.52
N VAL A 19 1.40 -11.76 9.00
CA VAL A 19 1.00 -12.27 10.30
C VAL A 19 0.83 -13.78 10.14
N LYS A 20 1.20 -14.55 11.17
CA LYS A 20 0.98 -16.00 11.18
C LYS A 20 -0.50 -16.27 10.89
N HIS A 21 -0.77 -17.31 10.11
CA HIS A 21 -2.12 -17.75 9.77
C HIS A 21 -2.94 -17.97 11.05
N ILE A 22 -4.09 -17.31 11.16
CA ILE A 22 -5.09 -17.54 12.23
C ILE A 22 -6.01 -18.66 11.75
N PRO A 23 -6.30 -19.69 12.56
CA PRO A 23 -7.22 -20.75 12.17
C PRO A 23 -8.67 -20.23 12.11
N ASP A 24 -9.47 -20.76 11.19
CA ASP A 24 -10.85 -20.31 10.93
C ASP A 24 -11.74 -20.32 12.19
N SER A 25 -11.51 -21.25 13.11
CA SER A 25 -12.24 -21.35 14.38
C SER A 25 -11.99 -20.18 15.35
N GLN A 26 -10.95 -19.38 15.11
CA GLN A 26 -10.62 -18.18 15.89
C GLN A 26 -11.07 -16.88 15.21
N ILE A 27 -11.66 -16.97 14.01
CA ILE A 27 -12.23 -15.81 13.33
C ILE A 27 -13.58 -15.51 13.99
N ASP A 28 -13.71 -14.31 14.54
CA ASP A 28 -14.99 -13.81 15.03
C ASP A 28 -15.82 -13.28 13.85
N PHE A 29 -17.05 -13.78 13.71
CA PHE A 29 -17.99 -13.41 12.65
C PHE A 29 -19.18 -12.59 13.19
N PHE A 30 -19.11 -12.12 14.45
CA PHE A 30 -20.23 -11.41 15.07
C PHE A 30 -20.63 -10.13 14.31
N ASP A 31 -19.67 -9.45 13.69
CA ASP A 31 -19.88 -8.23 12.91
C ASP A 31 -19.97 -8.46 11.40
N ILE A 32 -19.57 -9.64 10.91
CA ILE A 32 -19.54 -9.99 9.48
C ILE A 32 -20.31 -11.31 9.29
N PRO A 33 -21.60 -11.25 8.92
CA PRO A 33 -22.36 -12.46 8.63
C PRO A 33 -21.77 -13.18 7.41
N GLU A 34 -21.82 -14.51 7.44
CA GLU A 34 -21.42 -15.34 6.30
C GLU A 34 -22.33 -15.04 5.09
N ALA A 35 -21.71 -14.73 3.95
CA ALA A 35 -22.45 -14.43 2.73
C ALA A 35 -22.97 -15.74 2.12
N THR A 36 -24.24 -15.75 1.72
CA THR A 36 -24.84 -16.89 1.04
C THR A 36 -24.25 -17.08 -0.36
N ASP A 37 -24.29 -18.31 -0.89
CA ASP A 37 -23.85 -18.60 -2.26
C ASP A 37 -24.52 -17.72 -3.31
N ALA A 38 -25.80 -17.38 -3.11
CA ALA A 38 -26.56 -16.52 -3.99
C ALA A 38 -26.08 -15.05 -3.94
N GLU A 39 -25.58 -14.58 -2.79
CA GLU A 39 -24.98 -13.26 -2.63
C GLU A 39 -23.57 -13.23 -3.22
N LEU A 40 -22.76 -14.25 -2.93
CA LEU A 40 -21.42 -14.42 -3.52
C LEU A 40 -21.46 -14.43 -5.05
N LYS A 41 -22.47 -15.09 -5.64
CA LYS A 41 -22.68 -15.11 -7.11
C LYS A 41 -23.05 -13.73 -7.67
N ARG A 42 -23.71 -12.88 -6.89
CA ARG A 42 -24.08 -11.51 -7.26
C ARG A 42 -22.94 -10.52 -7.08
N MET A 43 -21.96 -10.84 -6.23
CA MET A 43 -20.79 -9.99 -6.02
C MET A 43 -19.92 -9.94 -7.28
N ARG A 44 -19.72 -8.73 -7.81
CA ARG A 44 -18.83 -8.50 -8.94
C ARG A 44 -17.37 -8.51 -8.47
N ARG A 45 -16.57 -9.46 -8.96
CA ARG A 45 -15.10 -9.41 -8.79
C ARG A 45 -14.55 -8.21 -9.55
N VAL A 46 -14.26 -7.13 -8.84
CA VAL A 46 -13.70 -5.90 -9.42
C VAL A 46 -12.19 -5.96 -9.61
N GLY A 47 -11.53 -6.99 -9.06
CA GLY A 47 -10.07 -7.14 -9.10
C GLY A 47 -9.33 -5.92 -8.58
N ARG A 48 -8.04 -5.81 -8.90
CA ARG A 48 -7.36 -4.52 -8.79
C ARG A 48 -7.93 -3.63 -9.90
N PRO A 49 -8.52 -2.46 -9.59
CA PRO A 49 -8.96 -1.54 -10.63
C PRO A 49 -7.78 -1.22 -11.54
N ALA A 50 -7.95 -1.43 -12.84
CA ALA A 50 -6.96 -1.04 -13.83
C ALA A 50 -6.83 0.48 -13.76
N SER A 51 -5.69 1.00 -13.32
CA SER A 51 -5.39 2.41 -13.53
C SER A 51 -5.23 2.55 -15.05
N GLY A 52 -6.21 3.14 -15.74
CA GLY A 52 -6.16 3.37 -17.19
C GLY A 52 -4.98 4.23 -17.64
N MET A 53 -4.17 4.72 -16.69
CA MET A 53 -2.90 5.38 -16.91
C MET A 53 -1.76 4.37 -16.75
N ALA A 54 -0.90 4.29 -17.75
CA ALA A 54 0.38 3.63 -17.63
C ALA A 54 1.19 4.28 -16.49
N LYS A 55 1.90 3.46 -15.70
CA LYS A 55 2.83 3.97 -14.69
C LYS A 55 3.89 4.81 -15.40
N GLN A 56 3.95 6.10 -15.10
CA GLN A 56 5.01 6.96 -15.61
C GLN A 56 6.29 6.65 -14.84
N LEU A 57 7.36 6.33 -15.57
CA LEU A 57 8.70 6.16 -15.01
C LEU A 57 9.20 7.53 -14.54
N ILE A 58 9.22 7.75 -13.23
CA ILE A 58 9.88 8.93 -12.67
C ILE A 58 11.35 8.58 -12.46
N ALA A 59 12.18 8.82 -13.49
CA ALA A 59 13.61 8.70 -13.39
C ALA A 59 14.19 9.96 -12.70
N ILE A 60 14.35 9.91 -11.38
CA ILE A 60 15.04 10.98 -10.64
C ILE A 60 16.55 10.73 -10.74
N ARG A 61 17.28 11.63 -11.41
CA ARG A 61 18.75 11.62 -11.36
C ARG A 61 19.20 12.20 -10.02
N LEU A 62 19.58 11.34 -9.09
CA LEU A 62 20.20 11.76 -7.83
C LEU A 62 21.67 12.11 -8.06
N SER A 63 22.15 13.20 -7.46
CA SER A 63 23.57 13.53 -7.55
C SER A 63 24.39 12.46 -6.81
N PRO A 64 25.54 12.01 -7.35
CA PRO A 64 26.37 11.00 -6.69
C PRO A 64 26.84 11.43 -5.29
N LYS A 65 27.10 12.74 -5.13
CA LYS A 65 27.50 13.34 -3.85
C LYS A 65 26.39 13.20 -2.80
N LEU A 66 25.14 13.53 -3.16
CA LEU A 66 23.99 13.39 -2.26
C LEU A 66 23.78 11.93 -1.84
N LEU A 67 23.84 11.00 -2.80
CA LEU A 67 23.74 9.56 -2.51
C LEU A 67 24.81 9.09 -1.51
N SER A 68 26.06 9.53 -1.69
CA SER A 68 27.15 9.20 -0.76
C SER A 68 26.93 9.75 0.65
N GLN A 69 26.40 10.98 0.77
CA GLN A 69 26.10 11.60 2.05
C GLN A 69 24.97 10.87 2.78
N LEU A 70 23.90 10.55 2.06
CA LEU A 70 22.76 9.81 2.60
C LEU A 70 23.17 8.43 3.09
N ARG A 71 23.99 7.70 2.33
CA ARG A 71 24.53 6.39 2.76
C ARG A 71 25.36 6.49 4.03
N LYS A 72 26.23 7.49 4.15
CA LYS A 72 27.03 7.72 5.37
C LYS A 72 26.14 8.00 6.58
N MET A 73 25.10 8.81 6.41
CA MET A 73 24.13 9.08 7.48
C MET A 73 23.36 7.82 7.88
N ALA A 74 22.93 7.03 6.90
CA ALA A 74 22.17 5.81 7.11
C ALA A 74 22.99 4.73 7.84
N ALA A 75 24.28 4.59 7.50
CA ALA A 75 25.21 3.72 8.21
C ALA A 75 25.39 4.13 9.68
N LYS A 76 25.48 5.44 9.96
CA LYS A 76 25.54 5.96 11.34
C LYS A 76 24.25 5.69 12.14
N GLN A 77 23.11 5.61 11.46
CA GLN A 77 21.81 5.36 12.07
C GLN A 77 21.43 3.86 12.10
N GLY A 78 22.34 2.95 11.69
CA GLY A 78 22.08 1.51 11.66
C GLY A 78 21.00 1.08 10.65
N SER A 79 20.66 1.93 9.68
CA SER A 79 19.62 1.69 8.68
C SER A 79 20.23 1.70 7.27
N PRO A 80 20.92 0.64 6.83
CA PRO A 80 21.60 0.65 5.54
C PRO A 80 20.62 0.82 4.38
N ILE A 81 20.92 1.77 3.48
CA ILE A 81 20.16 1.99 2.23
C ILE A 81 20.82 1.13 1.14
N ASN A 82 20.17 0.01 0.82
CA ASN A 82 20.58 -0.90 -0.25
C ASN A 82 20.05 -0.42 -1.62
N PRO A 83 20.75 -0.73 -2.73
CA PRO A 83 20.32 -0.39 -4.09
C PRO A 83 19.06 -1.13 -4.53
#